data_AF-A0A970IPF8-F1
#
_entry.id   AF-A0A970IPF8-F1
#
_cell.length_a   1.000
_cell.length_b   1.000
_cell.length_c   1.000
_cell.angle_alpha   90.00
_cell.angle_beta   90.00
_cell.angle_gamma   90.00
#
_symmetry.space_group_name_H-M   'P 1'
#
loop_
_entity.id
_entity.type
_entity.pdbx_description
1 polymer ?
#
loop_
_entity_poly.entity_id
_entity_poly.type
_entity_poly.pdbx_seq_one_letter_code
_entity_poly.pdbx_strand_id
1 'polypeptide(L)' 'MEKRRIAYSHNTKKGILDNDYTLFDNGEVLHEYDKSQYPGQYNLSETVSIDKISESVKSDFLKSAESDDLELVKKLLGL' A
#
# COMPACT_ATOMS: atom_id res chain seq x y z
N MET A 1 -10.01 -16.79 7.64
CA MET A 1 -9.13 -15.96 8.49
C MET A 1 -9.22 -14.55 7.97
N GLU A 2 -9.43 -13.58 8.85
CA GLU A 2 -9.45 -12.16 8.49
C GLU A 2 -8.01 -11.70 8.27
N LYS A 3 -7.76 -10.90 7.21
CA LYS A 3 -6.42 -10.41 6.89
C LYS A 3 -6.08 -9.21 7.78
N ARG A 4 -4.90 -9.21 8.40
CA ARG A 4 -4.47 -8.15 9.30
C ARG A 4 -3.56 -7.17 8.56
N ARG A 5 -3.83 -5.87 8.67
CA ARG A 5 -2.93 -4.82 8.16
C ARG A 5 -1.64 -4.83 8.98
N ILE A 6 -0.49 -4.83 8.29
CA ILE A 6 0.84 -4.80 8.91
C ILE A 6 1.66 -3.57 8.52
N ALA A 7 1.34 -2.93 7.40
CA ALA A 7 1.98 -1.68 6.97
C ALA A 7 1.07 -0.90 6.02
N TYR A 8 1.38 0.38 5.85
CA TYR A 8 0.64 1.28 4.94
C TYR A 8 1.55 2.37 4.35
N SER A 9 1.12 2.95 3.23
CA SER A 9 1.68 4.16 2.62
C SER A 9 0.52 5.07 2.29
N HIS A 10 0.52 6.28 2.84
CA HIS A 10 -0.48 7.30 2.53
C HIS A 10 0.15 8.35 1.62
N ASN A 11 -0.41 8.55 0.43
CA ASN A 11 0.15 9.43 -0.57
C ASN A 11 -0.94 10.06 -1.44
N THR A 12 -0.61 11.19 -2.05
CA THR A 12 -1.52 11.86 -2.99
C THR A 12 -0.79 12.17 -4.30
N LYS A 13 -1.41 11.80 -5.41
CA LYS A 13 -0.97 12.19 -6.74
C LYS A 13 -1.33 13.66 -6.97
N LYS A 14 -0.30 14.46 -7.25
CA LYS A 14 -0.39 15.93 -7.43
C LYS A 14 -1.01 16.66 -6.23
N GLY A 15 -0.93 16.08 -5.03
CA GLY A 15 -1.46 16.68 -3.81
C GLY A 15 -2.99 16.65 -3.68
N ILE A 16 -3.71 15.95 -4.57
CA ILE A 16 -5.18 16.02 -4.62
C ILE A 16 -5.85 14.66 -4.80
N LEU A 17 -5.25 13.74 -5.55
CA LEU A 17 -5.85 12.44 -5.83
C LEU A 17 -5.24 11.40 -4.91
N ASP A 18 -6.05 10.67 -4.16
CA ASP A 18 -5.55 9.66 -3.22
C ASP A 18 -4.78 8.55 -3.96
N ASN A 19 -3.76 7.99 -3.31
CA ASN A 19 -2.90 6.94 -3.86
C ASN A 19 -2.25 6.13 -2.73
N ASP A 20 -3.10 5.46 -1.95
CA ASP A 20 -2.78 4.78 -0.72
C ASP A 20 -2.56 3.29 -0.93
N TYR A 21 -1.64 2.71 -0.17
CA TYR A 21 -1.34 1.29 -0.21
C TYR A 21 -1.42 0.70 1.18
N THR A 22 -2.00 -0.50 1.29
CA THR A 22 -2.10 -1.26 2.53
C THR A 22 -1.53 -2.66 2.32
N LEU A 23 -0.51 -3.04 3.10
CA LEU A 23 0.06 -4.39 3.11
C LEU A 23 -0.58 -5.23 4.22
N PHE A 24 -0.99 -6.44 3.87
CA PHE A 24 -1.55 -7.42 4.79
C PHE A 24 -0.55 -8.53 5.13
N ASP A 25 -0.79 -9.21 6.25
CA ASP A 25 0.01 -10.33 6.75
C ASP A 25 0.10 -11.54 5.81
N ASN A 26 -0.89 -11.71 4.93
CA ASN A 26 -0.90 -12.72 3.88
C ASN A 26 -0.09 -12.34 2.63
N GLY A 27 0.49 -11.14 2.58
CA GLY A 27 1.25 -10.62 1.44
C GLY A 27 0.42 -9.93 0.35
N GLU A 28 -0.90 -9.85 0.50
CA GLU A 28 -1.73 -9.03 -0.39
C GLU A 28 -1.44 -7.54 -0.17
N VAL A 29 -1.43 -6.78 -1.25
CA VAL A 29 -1.40 -5.31 -1.19
C VAL A 29 -2.70 -4.77 -1.77
N LEU A 30 -3.43 -4.03 -0.96
CA LEU A 30 -4.58 -3.25 -1.42
C LEU A 30 -4.07 -1.86 -1.83
N HIS A 31 -4.39 -1.44 -3.04
CA HIS A 31 -4.15 -0.10 -3.56
C HIS A 31 -5.48 0.62 -3.67
N GLU A 32 -5.62 1.74 -2.97
CA GLU A 32 -6.81 2.59 -2.94
C GLU A 32 -6.44 3.95 -3.53
N TYR A 33 -7.14 4.40 -4.57
CA TYR A 33 -6.73 5.59 -5.31
C TYR A 33 -7.84 6.31 -6.05
N ASP A 34 -7.56 7.57 -6.36
CA ASP A 34 -8.33 8.36 -7.29
C ASP A 34 -7.59 8.50 -8.62
N LYS A 35 -8.30 8.25 -9.72
CA LYS A 35 -7.70 8.26 -11.05
C LYS A 35 -7.76 9.63 -11.71
N SER A 36 -8.89 10.32 -11.61
CA SER A 36 -9.10 11.63 -12.24
C SER A 36 -10.28 12.39 -11.66
N GLN A 37 -10.16 13.71 -11.55
CA GLN A 37 -11.26 14.55 -11.06
C GLN A 37 -12.43 14.66 -12.04
N TYR A 38 -12.13 14.69 -13.34
CA TYR A 38 -13.12 14.71 -14.41
C TYR A 38 -12.84 13.55 -15.37
N PRO A 39 -13.79 12.64 -15.59
CA PRO A 39 -15.22 12.73 -15.27
C PRO A 39 -15.62 12.24 -13.85
N GLY A 40 -14.69 12.15 -12.89
CA GLY A 40 -15.00 11.80 -11.49
C GLY A 40 -14.72 10.35 -11.16
N GLN A 41 -13.47 9.93 -11.34
CA GLN A 41 -13.00 8.57 -11.06
C GLN A 41 -12.30 8.55 -9.70
N TYR A 42 -13.09 8.40 -8.65
CA TYR A 42 -12.65 8.39 -7.25
C TYR A 42 -12.93 7.04 -6.59
N ASN A 43 -12.31 6.79 -5.43
CA ASN A 43 -12.55 5.61 -4.58
C ASN A 43 -12.34 4.28 -5.32
N LEU A 44 -11.34 4.21 -6.19
CA LEU A 44 -10.98 2.96 -6.86
C LEU A 44 -10.14 2.11 -5.91
N SER A 45 -10.31 0.80 -5.99
CA SER A 45 -9.46 -0.13 -5.24
C SER A 45 -9.13 -1.35 -6.07
N GLU A 46 -7.90 -1.83 -5.91
CA GLU A 46 -7.44 -3.07 -6.54
C GLU A 46 -6.42 -3.79 -5.66
N THR A 47 -6.35 -5.11 -5.79
CA THR A 47 -5.27 -5.88 -5.18
C THR A 47 -4.11 -5.96 -6.15
N VAL A 48 -2.97 -5.42 -5.74
CA VAL A 48 -1.72 -5.43 -6.52
C VAL A 48 -0.72 -6.40 -5.90
N SER A 49 0.22 -6.84 -6.73
CA SER A 49 1.32 -7.68 -6.27
C SER A 49 2.51 -6.83 -5.83
N ILE A 50 3.32 -7.33 -4.91
CA ILE A 50 4.44 -6.59 -4.30
C ILE A 50 5.55 -6.20 -5.30
N ASP A 51 5.64 -6.92 -6.42
CA ASP A 51 6.53 -6.61 -7.55
C ASP A 51 6.06 -5.39 -8.35
N LYS A 52 4.78 -5.01 -8.23
CA LYS A 52 4.19 -3.88 -8.96
C LYS A 52 4.20 -2.56 -8.17
N ILE A 53 4.54 -2.60 -6.88
CA ILE A 53 4.65 -1.38 -6.07
C ILE A 53 6.03 -0.74 -6.23
N SER A 54 6.07 0.60 -6.20
CA SER A 54 7.32 1.33 -6.31
C SER A 54 8.20 1.19 -5.06
N GLU A 55 9.50 1.38 -5.24
CA GLU A 55 10.46 1.39 -4.12
C GLU A 55 10.14 2.45 -3.05
N SER A 56 9.49 3.56 -3.43
CA SER A 56 9.01 4.55 -2.48
C SER A 56 7.93 3.98 -1.54
N VAL A 57 6.97 3.24 -2.08
CA VAL A 57 5.91 2.60 -1.28
C VAL A 57 6.49 1.51 -0.38
N LYS A 58 7.46 0.73 -0.88
CA LYS A 58 8.19 -0.25 -0.05
C LYS A 58 8.92 0.41 1.11
N SER A 59 9.58 1.55 0.86
CA SER A 59 10.23 2.33 1.90
C SER A 59 9.23 2.83 2.95
N ASP A 60 8.05 3.27 2.52
CA ASP A 60 6.99 3.71 3.43
C ASP A 60 6.43 2.56 4.27
N PHE A 61 6.27 1.36 3.69
CA PHE A 61 5.88 0.16 4.44
C PHE A 61 6.87 -0.18 5.55
N LEU A 62 8.18 -0.10 5.27
CA LEU A 62 9.19 -0.33 6.31
C LEU A 62 9.16 0.72 7.43
N LYS A 63 8.77 1.96 7.12
CA LYS A 63 8.66 3.04 8.12
C LYS A 63 7.38 2.97 8.94
N SER A 64 6.29 2.51 8.34
CA SER A 64 4.98 2.43 8.99
C SER A 64 4.73 1.13 9.73
N ALA A 65 5.52 0.08 9.45
CA ALA A 65 5.46 -1.19 10.13
C ALA A 65 5.72 -1.04 11.64
N GLU A 66 4.92 -1.72 12.45
CA GLU A 66 5.19 -1.88 13.87
C GLU A 66 6.40 -2.79 14.09
N SER A 67 7.07 -2.65 15.24
CA SER A 67 8.27 -3.43 15.57
C SER A 67 8.07 -4.93 15.44
N ASP A 68 6.90 -5.44 15.83
CA ASP A 68 6.55 -6.85 15.80
C ASP A 68 6.31 -7.37 14.37
N ASP A 69 5.95 -6.47 13.45
CA ASP A 69 5.65 -6.79 12.05
C ASP A 69 6.82 -6.53 11.10
N LEU A 70 7.84 -5.81 11.54
CA LEU A 70 8.93 -5.34 10.68
C LEU A 70 9.65 -6.49 9.94
N GLU A 71 9.90 -7.61 10.61
CA GLU A 71 10.55 -8.79 9.99
C GLU A 71 9.63 -9.46 8.96
N LEU A 72 8.32 -9.51 9.23
CA LEU A 72 7.34 -10.03 8.27
C LEU A 72 7.26 -9.12 7.04
N VAL A 73 7.24 -7.80 7.24
CA VAL A 73 7.22 -6.81 6.15
C VAL A 73 8.47 -6.97 5.27
N LYS A 74 9.68 -7.02 5.85
CA LYS A 74 10.92 -7.25 5.07
C LYS A 74 10.85 -8.53 4.23
N LYS A 75 10.40 -9.63 4.84
CA LYS A 75 10.22 -10.91 4.15
C LYS A 75 9.25 -10.80 2.98
N LEU A 76 8.11 -10.14 3.16
CA LEU A 76 7.12 -9.95 2.11
C LEU A 76 7.61 -9.01 1.00
N LEU A 77 8.47 -8.05 1.33
CA LEU A 77 9.13 -7.17 0.37
C LEU A 77 10.30 -7.81 -0.39
N GLY A 78 10.77 -8.98 0.07
CA GLY A 78 11.95 -9.65 -0.48
C GLY A 78 13.27 -8.95 -0.14
N LEU A 79 13.33 -8.28 1.01
CA LEU A 79 14.50 -7.55 1.52
C LEU A 79 15.21 -8.29 2.65
#